data_AF-A0A3M7CKG1-F1
#
_entry.id   AF-A0A3M7CKG1-F1
#
_cell.length_a   1.000
_cell.length_b   1.000
_cell.length_c   1.000
_cell.angle_alpha   90.00
_cell.angle_beta   90.00
_cell.angle_gamma   90.00
#
_symmetry.space_group_name_H-M   'P 1'
#
loop_
_entity.id
_entity.type
_entity.pdbx_description
1 polymer ?
#
loop_
_entity_poly.entity_id
_entity_poly.type
_entity_poly.pdbx_seq_one_letter_code
_entity_poly.pdbx_strand_id
1 'polypeptide(L)'
;MASRLVLVLSDLHIPDRAIFKKLLTPGKIAQILCLGNLTSPSAYAFLRQLAPDLQLVKGDFDIPLTTTTNPQQQPQQQPQGQSTTTAPEATYPIPTALSKVVTHGSLRIGFTHGDSIIPPGDPDALLIAARQMDVDVLCWGGTHRFEAYEMEGKFFVNPGSATGAPCWGEDGDLSAPTASSSSRGGDSGFEDNEDEEDPDRNIPSFVLMDVQGDVLVLYVYQLKKDKEGKESVGVEKVSFRKNAGGN
;
A
#
# COMPACT_ATOMS: atom_id res chain seq x y z
N MET A 1 -10.33 -7.88 26.55
CA MET A 1 -10.59 -7.50 25.15
C MET A 1 -9.48 -8.08 24.30
N ALA A 2 -9.78 -8.80 23.23
CA ALA A 2 -8.74 -9.32 22.36
C ALA A 2 -8.06 -8.16 21.63
N SER A 3 -6.73 -8.07 21.70
CA SER A 3 -5.94 -7.11 20.92
C SER A 3 -6.19 -7.36 19.43
N ARG A 4 -6.72 -6.37 18.72
CA ARG A 4 -7.07 -6.49 17.31
C ARG A 4 -5.93 -5.90 16.49
N LEU A 5 -4.98 -6.75 16.09
CA LEU A 5 -3.90 -6.34 15.19
C LEU A 5 -4.46 -6.14 13.78
N VAL A 6 -4.22 -4.96 13.22
CA VAL A 6 -4.61 -4.57 11.87
C VAL A 6 -3.34 -4.45 11.03
N LEU A 7 -3.25 -5.23 9.94
CA LEU A 7 -2.13 -5.14 9.01
C LEU A 7 -2.45 -4.12 7.92
N VAL A 8 -1.51 -3.21 7.66
CA VAL A 8 -1.62 -2.19 6.61
C VAL A 8 -0.49 -2.40 5.60
N LEU A 9 -0.84 -2.52 4.32
CA LEU A 9 0.09 -2.79 3.23
C LEU A 9 -0.36 -2.17 1.91
N SER A 10 0.59 -1.81 1.06
CA SER A 10 0.37 -1.36 -0.31
C SER A 10 1.42 -1.90 -1.27
N ASP A 11 1.14 -1.80 -2.57
CA ASP A 11 2.12 -1.97 -3.65
C ASP A 11 2.76 -3.37 -3.68
N LEU A 12 1.90 -4.39 -3.76
CA LEU A 12 2.27 -5.79 -3.94
C LEU A 12 2.41 -6.10 -5.43
N HIS A 13 3.22 -5.31 -6.13
CA HIS A 13 3.42 -5.42 -7.58
C HIS A 13 3.99 -6.80 -8.00
N ILE A 14 4.51 -7.61 -7.07
CA ILE A 14 5.10 -8.93 -7.35
C ILE A 14 4.80 -9.95 -6.21
N PRO A 15 4.07 -11.06 -6.46
CA PRO A 15 3.72 -12.07 -5.45
C PRO A 15 4.90 -12.95 -4.99
N ASP A 16 5.98 -13.00 -5.77
CA ASP A 16 7.15 -13.86 -5.53
C ASP A 16 8.25 -13.21 -4.68
N ARG A 17 8.27 -11.88 -4.60
CA ARG A 17 9.25 -11.12 -3.81
C ARG A 17 8.87 -10.88 -2.36
N ALA A 18 7.69 -11.33 -1.90
CA ALA A 18 7.24 -11.10 -0.52
C ALA A 18 8.06 -11.95 0.48
N ILE A 19 9.28 -11.50 0.77
CA ILE A 19 10.19 -11.99 1.82
C ILE A 19 9.46 -12.01 3.19
N PHE A 20 8.43 -11.17 3.32
CA PHE A 20 7.55 -11.07 4.49
C PHE A 20 6.57 -12.24 4.69
N LYS A 21 6.49 -13.23 3.78
CA LYS A 21 5.66 -14.44 3.96
C LYS A 21 5.92 -15.17 5.28
N LYS A 22 7.15 -15.09 5.82
CA LYS A 22 7.53 -15.73 7.09
C LYS A 22 7.07 -14.94 8.33
N LEU A 23 6.93 -13.62 8.21
CA LEU A 23 6.52 -12.74 9.30
C LEU A 23 5.00 -12.65 9.43
N LEU A 24 4.30 -12.80 8.31
CA LEU A 24 2.85 -12.80 8.25
C LEU A 24 2.30 -14.20 8.57
N THR A 25 2.33 -14.56 9.85
CA THR A 25 1.75 -15.83 10.33
C THR A 25 0.23 -15.71 10.49
N PRO A 26 -0.57 -16.61 9.87
CA PRO A 26 -2.01 -16.67 10.06
C PRO A 26 -2.41 -16.77 11.53
N GLY A 27 -3.51 -16.10 11.90
CA GLY A 27 -4.10 -16.16 13.25
C GLY A 27 -3.67 -15.08 14.24
N LYS A 28 -2.62 -14.30 13.94
CA LYS A 28 -2.26 -13.10 14.75
C LYS A 28 -2.97 -11.84 14.28
N ILE A 29 -3.24 -11.75 12.98
CA ILE A 29 -3.77 -10.57 12.31
C ILE A 29 -5.27 -10.74 12.20
N ALA A 30 -6.03 -9.80 12.76
CA ALA A 30 -7.48 -9.86 12.78
C ALA A 30 -8.09 -9.25 11.51
N GLN A 31 -7.46 -8.21 10.97
CA GLN A 31 -7.95 -7.46 9.81
C GLN A 31 -6.79 -6.95 8.97
N ILE A 32 -7.01 -6.85 7.66
CA ILE A 32 -6.05 -6.32 6.70
C ILE A 32 -6.67 -5.13 5.97
N LEU A 33 -5.95 -4.01 5.94
CA LEU A 33 -6.24 -2.84 5.11
C LEU A 33 -5.20 -2.81 4.00
N CYS A 34 -5.65 -3.03 2.76
CA CYS A 34 -4.78 -3.04 1.62
C CYS A 34 -5.09 -1.86 0.70
N LEU A 35 -4.06 -1.04 0.48
CA LEU A 35 -4.17 0.27 -0.16
C LEU A 35 -4.04 0.21 -1.69
N GLY A 36 -4.35 -0.94 -2.30
CA GLY A 36 -4.35 -1.12 -3.76
C GLY A 36 -3.03 -1.65 -4.33
N ASN A 37 -3.00 -1.74 -5.66
CA ASN A 37 -1.91 -2.32 -6.45
C ASN A 37 -1.63 -3.79 -6.12
N LEU A 38 -2.71 -4.58 -5.99
CA LEU A 38 -2.68 -6.03 -6.03
C LEU A 38 -2.81 -6.47 -7.48
N THR A 39 -1.70 -6.46 -8.20
CA THR A 39 -1.66 -6.81 -9.61
C THR A 39 -1.82 -8.32 -9.88
N SER A 40 -1.88 -9.15 -8.84
CA SER A 40 -1.90 -10.61 -8.96
C SER A 40 -3.03 -11.32 -8.20
N PRO A 41 -3.77 -12.22 -8.87
CA PRO A 41 -4.69 -13.19 -8.27
C PRO A 41 -4.15 -13.97 -7.06
N SER A 42 -2.87 -14.34 -7.10
CA SER A 42 -2.23 -15.12 -6.05
C SER A 42 -1.97 -14.30 -4.78
N ALA A 43 -1.67 -13.00 -4.93
CA ALA A 43 -1.50 -12.08 -3.81
C ALA A 43 -2.82 -11.89 -3.05
N TYR A 44 -3.93 -11.73 -3.77
CA TYR A 44 -5.26 -11.66 -3.14
C TYR A 44 -5.60 -12.95 -2.37
N ALA A 45 -5.38 -14.13 -2.97
CA ALA A 45 -5.63 -15.40 -2.32
C ALA A 45 -4.80 -15.57 -1.03
N PHE A 46 -3.53 -15.15 -1.06
CA PHE A 46 -2.66 -15.14 0.11
C PHE A 46 -3.18 -14.24 1.24
N LEU A 47 -3.56 -12.99 0.93
CA LEU A 47 -4.11 -12.07 1.93
C LEU A 47 -5.43 -12.57 2.52
N ARG A 48 -6.28 -13.19 1.70
CA ARG A 48 -7.55 -13.78 2.13
C ARG A 48 -7.34 -14.97 3.07
N GLN A 49 -6.27 -15.73 2.88
CA GLN A 49 -5.89 -16.82 3.79
C GLN A 49 -5.31 -16.29 5.12
N LEU A 50 -4.63 -15.14 5.08
CA LEU A 50 -4.00 -14.54 6.25
C LEU A 50 -5.01 -13.98 7.25
N ALA A 51 -6.05 -13.27 6.77
CA ALA A 51 -7.13 -12.78 7.61
C ALA A 51 -8.49 -12.83 6.89
N PRO A 52 -9.58 -13.21 7.58
CA PRO A 52 -10.92 -13.27 7.00
C PRO A 52 -11.53 -11.88 6.73
N ASP A 53 -11.07 -10.85 7.44
CA ASP A 53 -11.50 -9.45 7.26
C ASP A 53 -10.46 -8.70 6.43
N LEU A 54 -10.62 -8.75 5.12
CA LEU A 54 -9.76 -8.10 4.13
C LEU A 54 -10.52 -6.92 3.52
N GLN A 55 -10.01 -5.71 3.75
CA GLN A 55 -10.54 -4.48 3.18
C GLN A 55 -9.58 -3.95 2.12
N LEU A 56 -10.10 -3.72 0.92
CA LEU A 56 -9.34 -3.30 -0.25
C LEU A 56 -9.86 -1.97 -0.77
N VAL A 57 -8.95 -1.10 -1.19
CA VAL A 57 -9.21 0.04 -2.09
C VAL A 57 -8.52 -0.19 -3.43
N LYS A 58 -8.98 0.53 -4.45
CA LYS A 58 -8.45 0.47 -5.80
C LYS A 58 -7.13 1.25 -5.88
N GLY A 59 -6.10 0.64 -6.45
CA GLY A 59 -4.88 1.32 -6.92
C GLY A 59 -4.87 1.53 -8.44
N ASP A 60 -3.91 2.32 -8.91
CA ASP A 60 -3.78 2.69 -10.34
C ASP A 60 -3.46 1.50 -11.24
N PHE A 61 -2.66 0.57 -10.72
CA PHE A 61 -2.19 -0.61 -11.45
C PHE A 61 -3.06 -1.84 -11.21
N ASP A 62 -4.16 -1.71 -10.47
CA ASP A 62 -5.12 -2.80 -10.30
C ASP A 62 -5.82 -3.09 -11.64
N ILE A 63 -5.43 -4.20 -12.26
CA ILE A 63 -6.00 -4.67 -13.52
C ILE A 63 -7.44 -5.13 -13.25
N PRO A 64 -8.45 -4.66 -14.01
CA PRO A 64 -9.78 -5.23 -13.96
C PRO A 64 -9.70 -6.68 -14.47
N LEU A 65 -9.71 -7.65 -13.56
CA LEU A 65 -9.88 -9.06 -13.93
C LEU A 65 -11.31 -9.22 -14.43
N THR A 66 -11.48 -9.20 -15.76
CA THR A 66 -12.74 -9.19 -16.50
C THR A 66 -13.89 -9.86 -15.78
N THR A 67 -14.91 -9.08 -15.39
CA THR A 67 -16.23 -9.60 -15.08
C THR A 67 -16.88 -10.06 -16.39
N THR A 68 -16.99 -11.37 -16.62
CA THR A 68 -17.95 -11.92 -17.58
C THR A 68 -19.37 -11.77 -17.05
N THR A 69 -19.84 -10.53 -16.92
CA THR A 69 -21.28 -10.27 -16.83
C THR A 69 -21.85 -10.42 -18.23
N ASN A 70 -22.34 -11.62 -18.56
CA ASN A 70 -23.14 -11.90 -19.76
C ASN A 70 -24.33 -10.92 -19.86
N PRO A 71 -24.38 -10.02 -20.85
CA PRO A 71 -25.61 -9.33 -21.19
C PRO A 71 -26.35 -10.16 -22.25
N GLN A 72 -27.47 -10.77 -21.83
CA GLN A 72 -28.62 -11.14 -22.66
C GLN A 72 -28.47 -12.24 -23.74
N GLN A 73 -29.26 -13.28 -23.50
CA GLN A 73 -29.83 -14.29 -24.40
C GLN A 73 -29.97 -13.90 -25.89
N GLN A 74 -29.44 -14.76 -26.77
CA GLN A 74 -30.09 -15.13 -28.03
C GLN A 74 -30.08 -16.67 -28.15
N PRO A 75 -31.21 -17.33 -28.49
CA PRO A 75 -31.24 -18.77 -28.66
C PRO A 75 -30.96 -19.14 -30.12
N GLN A 76 -29.85 -19.84 -30.42
CA GLN A 76 -29.75 -20.66 -31.63
C GLN A 76 -28.63 -21.74 -31.56
N GLN A 77 -29.07 -22.96 -31.27
CA GLN A 77 -28.67 -24.28 -31.79
C GLN A 77 -27.18 -24.70 -31.85
N GLN A 78 -26.91 -25.82 -31.17
CA GLN A 78 -25.72 -26.70 -31.20
C GLN A 78 -25.61 -27.49 -32.54
N PRO A 79 -24.44 -28.12 -32.92
CA PRO A 79 -23.77 -29.13 -32.10
C PRO A 79 -22.22 -29.33 -32.18
N GLN A 80 -21.72 -30.03 -31.15
CA GLN A 80 -20.59 -30.99 -31.08
C GLN A 80 -19.12 -30.51 -31.05
N GLY A 81 -18.45 -30.82 -29.91
CA GLY A 81 -17.10 -31.42 -29.94
C GLY A 81 -16.05 -30.81 -29.01
N GLN A 82 -15.57 -31.64 -28.08
CA GLN A 82 -14.28 -31.58 -27.37
C GLN A 82 -14.16 -30.74 -26.09
N SER A 83 -14.10 -31.53 -25.01
CA SER A 83 -13.60 -31.23 -23.67
C SER A 83 -12.26 -30.50 -23.67
N THR A 84 -12.24 -29.30 -23.11
CA THR A 84 -11.05 -28.74 -22.48
C THR A 84 -11.36 -28.55 -21.01
N THR A 85 -10.50 -29.10 -20.17
CA THR A 85 -10.50 -28.97 -18.71
C THR A 85 -10.22 -27.51 -18.35
N THR A 86 -11.26 -26.73 -18.11
CA THR A 86 -11.14 -25.38 -17.58
C THR A 86 -10.86 -25.47 -16.07
N ALA A 87 -9.69 -24.99 -15.65
CA ALA A 87 -9.41 -24.73 -14.24
C ALA A 87 -10.48 -23.78 -13.67
N PRO A 88 -10.84 -23.87 -12.38
CA PRO A 88 -11.83 -22.98 -11.79
C PRO A 88 -11.31 -21.53 -11.87
N GLU A 89 -11.92 -20.76 -12.76
CA GLU A 89 -11.69 -19.33 -12.94
C GLU A 89 -12.13 -18.63 -11.66
N ALA A 90 -11.18 -18.37 -10.76
CA ALA A 90 -11.46 -17.70 -9.51
C ALA A 90 -11.99 -16.29 -9.83
N THR A 91 -13.26 -16.05 -9.52
CA THR A 91 -13.87 -14.71 -9.63
C THR A 91 -13.29 -13.83 -8.54
N TYR A 92 -12.42 -12.90 -8.90
CA TYR A 92 -11.84 -11.95 -7.96
C TYR A 92 -12.71 -10.68 -7.90
N PRO A 93 -13.15 -10.24 -6.71
CA PRO A 93 -13.84 -8.97 -6.59
C PRO A 93 -12.83 -7.84 -6.85
N ILE A 94 -12.97 -7.16 -7.98
CA ILE A 94 -12.16 -5.98 -8.30
C ILE A 94 -12.45 -4.91 -7.24
N PRO A 95 -11.43 -4.36 -6.55
CA PRO A 95 -11.64 -3.21 -5.68
C PRO A 95 -12.13 -2.02 -6.52
N THR A 96 -13.37 -1.60 -6.31
CA THR A 96 -13.95 -0.43 -7.01
C THR A 96 -13.97 0.83 -6.14
N ALA A 97 -13.83 0.68 -4.82
CA ALA A 97 -13.81 1.79 -3.89
C ALA A 97 -12.44 2.47 -3.91
N LEU A 98 -12.41 3.78 -4.17
CA LEU A 98 -11.21 4.60 -4.13
C LEU A 98 -10.72 4.83 -2.70
N SER A 99 -11.66 5.00 -1.77
CA SER A 99 -11.39 5.17 -0.35
C SER A 99 -12.39 4.39 0.50
N LYS A 100 -11.97 4.04 1.71
CA LYS A 100 -12.80 3.36 2.70
C LYS A 100 -12.43 3.84 4.10
N VAL A 101 -13.40 3.72 5.01
CA VAL A 101 -13.22 4.06 6.43
C VAL A 101 -13.61 2.86 7.28
N VAL A 102 -12.76 2.52 8.23
CA VAL A 102 -13.01 1.49 9.26
C VAL A 102 -12.92 2.12 10.64
N THR A 103 -13.76 1.65 11.56
CA THR A 103 -13.80 2.17 12.92
C THR A 103 -13.28 1.12 13.89
N HIS A 104 -12.25 1.48 14.65
CA HIS A 104 -11.66 0.65 15.69
C HIS A 104 -11.72 1.39 17.03
N GLY A 105 -12.60 0.93 17.93
CA GLY A 105 -12.83 1.62 19.19
C GLY A 105 -13.36 3.04 18.95
N SER A 106 -12.64 4.05 19.43
CA SER A 106 -12.95 5.48 19.22
C SER A 106 -12.19 6.13 18.06
N LEU A 107 -11.35 5.37 17.35
CA LEU A 107 -10.57 5.83 16.21
C LEU A 107 -11.25 5.46 14.89
N ARG A 108 -11.39 6.45 14.01
CA ARG A 108 -11.76 6.26 12.61
C ARG A 108 -10.52 6.27 11.74
N ILE A 109 -10.31 5.16 11.04
CA ILE A 109 -9.15 4.95 10.16
C ILE A 109 -9.66 4.97 8.73
N GLY A 110 -9.30 6.01 7.99
CA GLY A 110 -9.48 6.09 6.54
C GLY A 110 -8.29 5.50 5.82
N PHE A 111 -8.53 4.89 4.68
CA PHE A 111 -7.46 4.48 3.79
C PHE A 111 -7.86 4.68 2.34
N THR A 112 -6.90 5.12 1.53
CA THR A 112 -7.06 5.45 0.11
C THR A 112 -5.77 5.15 -0.62
N HIS A 113 -5.84 4.96 -1.93
CA HIS A 113 -4.64 5.04 -2.77
C HIS A 113 -4.31 6.53 -3.05
N GLY A 114 -3.03 6.84 -3.21
CA GLY A 114 -2.51 8.22 -3.30
C GLY A 114 -2.74 8.91 -4.65
N ASP A 115 -3.21 8.18 -5.66
CA ASP A 115 -3.51 8.66 -7.02
C ASP A 115 -4.55 9.77 -7.06
N SER A 116 -5.51 9.69 -6.15
CA SER A 116 -6.61 10.65 -6.05
C SER A 116 -6.23 11.94 -5.32
N ILE A 117 -5.04 12.01 -4.71
CA ILE A 117 -4.58 13.15 -3.91
C ILE A 117 -3.58 13.97 -4.74
N ILE A 118 -3.94 15.21 -5.04
CA ILE A 118 -3.14 16.13 -5.86
C ILE A 118 -2.86 17.40 -5.04
N PRO A 119 -1.59 17.78 -4.81
CA PRO A 119 -0.36 17.10 -5.26
C PRO A 119 -0.07 15.79 -4.50
N PRO A 120 0.56 14.79 -5.15
CA PRO A 120 0.93 13.54 -4.49
C PRO A 120 1.89 13.78 -3.31
N GLY A 121 1.57 13.21 -2.14
CA GLY A 121 2.40 13.32 -0.95
C GLY A 121 2.35 14.69 -0.24
N ASP A 122 1.55 15.64 -0.73
CA ASP A 122 1.39 16.94 -0.07
C ASP A 122 0.62 16.82 1.25
N PRO A 123 1.17 17.29 2.38
CA PRO A 123 0.55 17.15 3.69
C PRO A 123 -0.79 17.89 3.79
N ASP A 124 -0.92 19.07 3.16
CA ASP A 124 -2.15 19.86 3.20
C ASP A 124 -3.27 19.18 2.40
N ALA A 125 -2.96 18.62 1.22
CA ALA A 125 -3.91 17.83 0.44
C ALA A 125 -4.38 16.56 1.20
N LEU A 126 -3.46 15.85 1.86
CA LEU A 126 -3.76 14.71 2.72
C LEU A 126 -4.68 15.09 3.88
N LEU A 127 -4.43 16.24 4.50
CA LEU A 127 -5.26 16.77 5.58
C LEU A 127 -6.68 17.11 5.13
N ILE A 128 -6.81 17.71 3.94
CA ILE A 128 -8.13 17.97 3.34
C ILE A 128 -8.88 16.65 3.11
N ALA A 129 -8.22 15.63 2.55
CA ALA A 129 -8.82 14.31 2.34
C ALA A 129 -9.23 13.65 3.67
N ALA A 130 -8.39 13.73 4.70
CA ALA A 130 -8.69 13.20 6.03
C ALA A 130 -9.88 13.91 6.70
N ARG A 131 -10.01 15.22 6.50
CA ARG A 131 -11.17 16.01 6.97
C ARG A 131 -12.44 15.67 6.19
N GLN A 132 -12.35 15.51 4.87
CA GLN A 132 -13.50 15.12 4.02
C GLN A 132 -14.05 13.74 4.40
N MET A 133 -13.17 12.79 4.70
CA MET A 133 -13.56 11.46 5.19
C MET A 133 -13.89 11.43 6.68
N ASP A 134 -13.67 12.54 7.40
CA ASP A 134 -13.88 12.68 8.84
C ASP A 134 -13.14 11.60 9.66
N VAL A 135 -11.86 11.38 9.35
CA VAL A 135 -11.04 10.33 9.98
C VAL A 135 -10.03 10.89 10.96
N ASP A 136 -9.69 10.11 11.98
CA ASP A 136 -8.62 10.42 12.93
C ASP A 136 -7.26 9.99 12.39
N VAL A 137 -7.24 8.87 11.66
CA VAL A 137 -6.05 8.29 11.05
C VAL A 137 -6.29 8.15 9.55
N LEU A 138 -5.37 8.64 8.72
CA LEU A 138 -5.40 8.44 7.27
C LEU A 138 -4.21 7.58 6.85
N CYS A 139 -4.51 6.46 6.18
CA CYS A 139 -3.52 5.65 5.49
C CYS A 139 -3.53 5.95 3.99
N TRP A 140 -2.38 6.25 3.39
CA TRP A 140 -2.25 6.39 1.93
C TRP A 140 -1.07 5.59 1.39
N GLY A 141 -1.10 5.29 0.09
CA GLY A 141 -0.04 4.56 -0.62
C GLY A 141 0.40 5.28 -1.90
N GLY A 142 1.19 4.61 -2.73
CA GLY A 142 1.61 5.12 -4.06
C GLY A 142 2.99 5.79 -4.12
N THR A 143 3.48 6.36 -3.00
CA THR A 143 4.84 6.95 -2.96
C THR A 143 5.95 5.90 -2.80
N HIS A 144 5.57 4.66 -2.43
CA HIS A 144 6.45 3.54 -2.11
C HIS A 144 7.45 3.80 -0.95
N ARG A 145 7.31 4.91 -0.22
CA ARG A 145 8.13 5.28 0.93
C ARG A 145 7.30 5.22 2.21
N PHE A 146 7.88 4.66 3.26
CA PHE A 146 7.25 4.66 4.58
C PHE A 146 7.29 6.06 5.18
N GLU A 147 6.13 6.54 5.63
CA GLU A 147 6.00 7.84 6.30
C GLU A 147 4.98 7.70 7.44
N ALA A 148 5.28 8.29 8.61
CA ALA A 148 4.32 8.36 9.70
C ALA A 148 4.51 9.68 10.46
N TYR A 149 3.46 10.51 10.50
CA TYR A 149 3.51 11.81 11.17
C TYR A 149 2.14 12.21 11.71
N GLU A 150 2.14 13.13 12.67
CA GLU A 150 0.93 13.75 13.20
C GLU A 150 0.81 15.19 12.69
N MET A 151 -0.38 15.56 12.24
CA MET A 151 -0.68 16.92 11.82
C MET A 151 -2.11 17.31 12.21
N GLU A 152 -2.25 18.45 12.89
CA GLU A 152 -3.53 18.96 13.42
C GLU A 152 -4.36 17.94 14.23
N GLY A 153 -3.70 17.10 15.03
CA GLY A 153 -4.37 16.07 15.84
C GLY A 153 -4.91 14.89 15.03
N LYS A 154 -4.57 14.79 13.75
CA LYS A 154 -4.78 13.61 12.90
C LYS A 154 -3.46 12.90 12.66
N PHE A 155 -3.53 11.59 12.46
CA PHE A 155 -2.35 10.76 12.24
C PHE A 155 -2.31 10.26 10.80
N PHE A 156 -1.16 10.41 10.17
CA PHE A 156 -0.92 10.11 8.77
C PHE A 156 0.07 8.94 8.71
N VAL A 157 -0.30 7.88 7.99
CA VAL A 157 0.52 6.67 7.80
C VAL A 157 0.61 6.28 6.34
N ASN A 158 1.82 6.08 5.85
CA ASN A 158 2.08 5.42 4.59
C ASN A 158 2.88 4.14 4.86
N PRO A 159 2.35 2.95 4.53
CA PRO A 159 3.05 1.70 4.79
C PRO A 159 4.27 1.48 3.88
N GLY A 160 4.45 2.29 2.83
CA GLY A 160 5.44 2.08 1.78
C GLY A 160 5.16 0.82 0.96
N SER A 161 6.11 0.41 0.12
CA SER A 161 5.93 -0.78 -0.71
C SER A 161 6.28 -2.07 0.04
N ALA A 162 5.32 -2.99 0.17
CA ALA A 162 5.58 -4.30 0.79
C ALA A 162 6.54 -5.19 -0.02
N THR A 163 6.78 -4.86 -1.29
CA THR A 163 7.68 -5.62 -2.18
C THR A 163 8.97 -4.88 -2.51
N GLY A 164 9.09 -3.60 -2.09
CA GLY A 164 10.16 -2.72 -2.54
C GLY A 164 10.12 -2.48 -4.05
N ALA A 165 8.93 -2.51 -4.66
CA ALA A 165 8.81 -2.21 -6.08
C ALA A 165 9.22 -0.75 -6.33
N PRO A 166 10.02 -0.44 -7.36
CA PRO A 166 10.29 0.95 -7.74
C PRO A 166 8.98 1.67 -8.05
N CYS A 167 8.83 2.92 -7.62
CA CYS A 167 7.75 3.77 -8.12
C CYS A 167 8.12 4.06 -9.58
N TRP A 168 7.34 3.55 -10.54
CA TRP A 168 7.54 3.84 -11.95
C TRP A 168 7.07 5.28 -12.20
N GLY A 169 7.88 6.27 -11.82
CA GLY A 169 7.43 7.66 -11.83
C GLY A 169 8.45 8.76 -11.49
N GLU A 170 9.74 8.46 -11.31
CA GLU A 170 10.77 9.50 -11.10
C GLU A 170 12.05 9.18 -11.87
N ASP A 171 11.91 9.01 -13.19
CA ASP A 171 12.96 9.34 -14.17
C ASP A 171 12.77 10.81 -14.58
N GLY A 172 12.89 11.73 -13.62
CA GLY A 172 12.70 13.16 -13.88
C GLY A 172 12.56 14.06 -12.66
N ASP A 173 13.26 13.80 -11.56
CA ASP A 173 13.21 14.70 -10.40
C ASP A 173 14.05 15.98 -10.63
N LEU A 174 13.32 17.07 -10.83
CA LEU A 174 13.72 18.48 -10.78
C LEU A 174 13.45 19.09 -9.38
N SER A 175 13.28 18.30 -8.32
CA SER A 175 12.80 18.77 -7.01
C SER A 175 13.57 18.31 -5.77
N ALA A 176 14.73 17.65 -5.90
CA ALA A 176 15.71 17.65 -4.81
C ALA A 176 16.21 19.09 -4.53
N PRO A 177 16.20 19.57 -3.28
CA PRO A 177 16.67 20.92 -2.96
C PRO A 177 18.17 21.01 -3.23
N THR A 178 18.53 21.75 -4.27
CA THR A 178 19.92 22.00 -4.69
C THR A 178 20.64 22.90 -3.70
N ALA A 179 21.22 22.30 -2.66
CA ALA A 179 22.26 22.94 -1.87
C ALA A 179 23.63 22.76 -2.55
N SER A 180 23.87 23.52 -3.63
CA SER A 180 25.14 24.24 -3.88
C SER A 180 25.23 24.73 -5.33
N SER A 181 25.31 26.05 -5.44
CA SER A 181 25.65 26.82 -6.63
C SER A 181 27.00 26.42 -7.23
N SER A 182 27.09 26.24 -8.56
CA SER A 182 27.79 27.17 -9.48
C SER A 182 28.15 26.57 -10.85
N SER A 183 27.47 27.09 -11.88
CA SER A 183 28.00 27.53 -13.19
C SER A 183 28.71 26.56 -14.17
N ARG A 184 28.25 26.67 -15.44
CA ARG A 184 28.84 26.26 -16.74
C ARG A 184 28.62 24.77 -17.06
N GLY A 185 28.07 24.34 -18.19
CA GLY A 185 27.92 24.94 -19.51
C GLY A 185 28.52 23.98 -20.53
N GLY A 186 27.69 23.22 -21.23
CA GLY A 186 28.00 22.59 -22.53
C GLY A 186 28.64 21.20 -22.54
N ASP A 187 28.13 20.41 -23.49
CA ASP A 187 28.80 19.37 -24.28
C ASP A 187 28.60 17.89 -23.87
N SER A 188 28.39 17.15 -24.95
CA SER A 188 28.15 15.72 -25.13
C SER A 188 29.17 14.80 -24.47
N GLY A 189 28.66 13.86 -23.70
CA GLY A 189 29.42 12.73 -23.17
C GLY A 189 28.45 11.65 -22.73
N PHE A 190 28.44 10.53 -23.45
CA PHE A 190 27.91 9.27 -22.94
C PHE A 190 28.81 8.87 -21.77
N GLU A 191 28.44 9.28 -20.57
CA GLU A 191 29.06 8.82 -19.34
C GLU A 191 28.18 7.69 -18.80
N ASP A 192 28.71 6.48 -18.87
CA ASP A 192 28.26 5.33 -18.08
C ASP A 192 28.32 5.76 -16.60
N ASN A 193 27.25 6.38 -16.12
CA ASN A 193 27.03 6.54 -14.69
C ASN A 193 26.66 5.14 -14.21
N GLU A 194 27.63 4.47 -13.60
CA GLU A 194 27.37 3.38 -12.67
C GLU A 194 26.28 3.89 -11.72
N ASP A 195 25.05 3.41 -11.91
CA ASP A 195 23.93 3.70 -11.02
C ASP A 195 24.42 3.37 -9.59
N GLU A 196 24.82 4.39 -8.83
CA GLU A 196 24.80 4.32 -7.38
C GLU A 196 23.33 4.10 -7.05
N GLU A 197 22.87 2.84 -7.10
CA GLU A 197 21.57 2.42 -6.61
C GLU A 197 21.54 2.88 -5.16
N ASP A 198 20.90 4.03 -4.91
CA ASP A 198 20.71 4.56 -3.58
C ASP A 198 20.08 3.42 -2.75
N PRO A 199 20.84 2.81 -1.83
CA PRO A 199 20.47 1.55 -1.20
C PRO A 199 19.19 1.69 -0.35
N ASP A 200 18.77 2.93 -0.12
CA ASP A 200 17.58 3.30 0.63
C ASP A 200 16.37 3.67 -0.27
N ARG A 201 16.52 3.72 -1.61
CA ARG A 201 15.46 4.18 -2.53
C ARG A 201 14.19 3.33 -2.46
N ASN A 202 14.32 2.02 -2.21
CA ASN A 202 13.20 1.08 -2.19
C ASN A 202 13.33 0.02 -1.09
N ILE A 203 13.22 0.46 0.16
CA ILE A 203 13.18 -0.42 1.33
C ILE A 203 11.79 -1.07 1.42
N PRO A 204 11.67 -2.41 1.33
CA PRO A 204 10.40 -3.07 1.54
C PRO A 204 9.89 -2.82 2.95
N SER A 205 8.64 -2.36 3.06
CA SER A 205 8.04 -2.02 4.35
C SER A 205 6.58 -2.41 4.46
N PHE A 206 6.14 -2.70 5.69
CA PHE A 206 4.72 -2.83 6.01
C PHE A 206 4.47 -2.41 7.45
N VAL A 207 3.20 -2.20 7.78
CA VAL A 207 2.79 -1.66 9.08
C VAL A 207 1.82 -2.60 9.78
N LEU A 208 2.03 -2.83 11.08
CA LEU A 208 1.03 -3.38 11.98
C LEU A 208 0.52 -2.30 12.92
N MET A 209 -0.80 -2.21 13.04
CA MET A 209 -1.49 -1.31 13.95
C MET A 209 -2.13 -2.12 15.07
N ASP A 210 -1.89 -1.69 16.31
CA ASP A 210 -2.58 -2.16 17.49
C ASP A 210 -3.42 -1.01 18.06
N VAL A 211 -4.73 -1.13 17.96
CA VAL A 211 -5.68 -0.11 18.41
C VAL A 211 -6.25 -0.52 19.76
N GLN A 212 -6.03 0.32 20.77
CA GLN A 212 -6.51 0.13 22.13
C GLN A 212 -7.22 1.39 22.61
N GLY A 213 -8.54 1.44 22.42
CA GLY A 213 -9.35 2.60 22.80
C GLY A 213 -9.03 3.83 21.95
N ASP A 214 -8.43 4.85 22.56
CA ASP A 214 -7.99 6.13 21.98
C ASP A 214 -6.50 6.13 21.59
N VAL A 215 -5.77 5.05 21.90
CA VAL A 215 -4.35 4.89 21.59
C VAL A 215 -4.17 3.95 20.40
N LEU A 216 -3.38 4.39 19.43
CA LEU A 216 -2.88 3.60 18.32
C LEU A 216 -1.38 3.39 18.50
N VAL A 217 -0.95 2.13 18.48
CA VAL A 217 0.46 1.77 18.42
C VAL A 217 0.75 1.18 17.04
N LEU A 218 1.77 1.73 16.38
CA LEU A 218 2.16 1.39 15.04
C LEU A 218 3.54 0.74 15.07
N TYR A 219 3.63 -0.47 14.52
CA TYR A 219 4.86 -1.22 14.35
C TYR A 219 5.23 -1.24 12.87
N VAL A 220 6.32 -0.59 12.54
CA VAL A 220 6.84 -0.49 11.17
C VAL A 220 7.87 -1.58 11.00
N TYR A 221 7.70 -2.41 9.99
CA TYR A 221 8.68 -3.43 9.62
C TYR A 221 9.34 -2.98 8.33
N GLN A 222 10.66 -2.85 8.35
CA GLN A 222 11.46 -2.48 7.20
C GLN A 222 12.52 -3.54 6.95
N LEU A 223 12.70 -3.94 5.70
CA LEU A 223 13.76 -4.88 5.32
C LEU A 223 15.00 -4.10 4.88
N LYS A 224 15.98 -3.99 5.79
CA LYS A 224 17.25 -3.32 5.51
C LYS A 224 18.24 -4.32 4.92
N LYS A 225 18.98 -3.90 3.90
CA LYS A 225 20.09 -4.67 3.34
C LYS A 225 21.40 -4.10 3.87
N ASP A 226 22.20 -4.93 4.51
CA ASP A 226 23.55 -4.54 4.92
C ASP A 226 24.47 -4.45 3.69
N LYS A 227 25.64 -3.82 3.83
CA LYS A 227 26.67 -3.69 2.77
C LYS A 227 27.14 -5.05 2.20
N GLU A 228 26.89 -6.13 2.93
CA GLU A 228 27.20 -7.52 2.55
C GLU A 228 26.03 -8.22 1.83
N GLY A 229 24.94 -7.51 1.54
CA GLY A 229 23.74 -8.06 0.89
C GLY A 229 22.87 -8.92 1.81
N LYS A 230 23.16 -8.94 3.11
CA LYS A 230 22.36 -9.66 4.10
C LYS A 230 21.10 -8.86 4.45
N GLU A 231 19.95 -9.52 4.34
CA GLU A 231 18.66 -8.92 4.68
C GLU A 231 18.40 -9.03 6.19
N SER A 232 18.13 -7.90 6.83
CA SER A 232 17.73 -7.82 8.23
C SER A 232 16.40 -7.07 8.37
N VAL A 233 15.58 -7.47 9.34
CA VAL A 233 14.28 -6.84 9.58
C VAL A 233 14.45 -5.85 10.72
N GLY A 234 14.35 -4.55 10.40
CA GLY A 234 14.23 -3.47 11.38
C GLY A 234 12.78 -3.32 11.81
N VAL A 235 12.57 -3.10 13.11
CA VAL A 235 11.25 -2.79 13.66
C VAL A 235 11.29 -1.45 14.38
N GLU A 236 10.44 -0.53 13.95
CA GLU A 236 10.23 0.76 14.59
C GLU A 236 8.84 0.82 15.23
N LYS A 237 8.73 1.52 16.36
CA LYS A 237 7.48 1.66 17.10
C LYS A 237 7.11 3.14 17.21
N VAL A 238 5.96 3.50 16.65
CA VAL A 238 5.37 4.84 16.75
C VAL A 238 4.06 4.73 17.53
N SER A 239 3.75 5.71 18.37
CA SER A 239 2.48 5.74 19.12
C SER A 239 1.76 7.05 18.90
N PHE A 240 0.47 6.95 18.61
CA PHE A 240 -0.44 8.07 18.49
C PHE A 240 -1.54 7.93 19.54
N ARG A 241 -1.94 9.05 20.15
CA ARG A 241 -3.10 9.11 21.03
C ARG A 241 -4.02 10.21 20.51
N LYS A 242 -5.28 9.85 20.27
CA LYS A 242 -6.30 10.83 19.92
C LYS A 242 -6.52 11.75 21.11
N ASN A 243 -6.13 13.01 20.98
CA ASN A 243 -6.46 14.03 21.97
C ASN A 243 -7.97 14.29 21.93
N ALA A 244 -8.65 14.10 23.06
CA ALA A 244 -10.08 14.38 23.21
C ALA A 244 -10.42 15.90 23.24
N GLY A 245 -9.59 16.76 22.64
CA GLY A 245 -9.65 18.21 22.76
C GLY A 245 -10.07 18.89 21.47
N GLY A 246 -11.36 19.18 21.35
CA GLY A 246 -11.93 20.00 20.29
C GLY A 246 -13.40 20.26 20.59
N ASN A 247 -13.65 21.15 21.55
CA ASN A 247 -14.96 21.76 21.79
C ASN A 247 -15.25 22.83 20.75
#